data_AF-A0A662Q761-F1
#
_entry.id   AF-A0A662Q761-F1
#
_cell.length_a   1.000
_cell.length_b   1.000
_cell.length_c   1.000
_cell.angle_alpha   90.00
_cell.angle_beta   90.00
_cell.angle_gamma   90.00
#
_symmetry.space_group_name_H-M   'P 1'
#
loop_
_entity.id
_entity.type
_entity.pdbx_description
1 polymer ?
#
loop_
_entity_poly.entity_id
_entity_poly.type
_entity_poly.pdbx_seq_one_letter_code
_entity_poly.pdbx_strand_id
1 'polypeptide(L)'
;MESLIERAIIPILKSREIVLDDSSAMKKLEIGELYDLLIKSLREGGISYESITLSEGEIIVNDLKPRGGKAEPRIYICPHCGFITPYEEEFWNHVKIHYLGF
;
A
#
# COMPACT_ATOMS: atom_id res chain seq x y z
N MET A 1 6.54 4.31 -18.14
CA MET A 1 6.06 4.37 -16.74
C MET A 1 6.30 5.81 -16.33
N GLU A 2 5.41 6.73 -16.71
CA GLU A 2 5.47 8.10 -16.17
C GLU A 2 5.16 7.97 -14.68
N SER A 3 6.19 8.09 -13.87
CA SER A 3 6.18 7.65 -12.49
C SER A 3 5.49 8.70 -11.61
N LEU A 4 4.74 8.27 -10.60
CA LEU A 4 4.23 9.17 -9.54
C LEU A 4 5.38 10.02 -8.93
N ILE A 5 6.60 9.49 -8.95
CA ILE A 5 7.83 10.16 -8.52
C ILE A 5 8.18 11.34 -9.43
N GLU A 6 8.03 11.20 -10.76
CA GLU A 6 8.28 12.28 -11.72
C GLU A 6 7.27 13.43 -11.55
N ARG A 7 6.10 13.11 -11.00
CA ARG A 7 5.06 14.09 -10.63
C ARG A 7 5.21 14.64 -9.21
N ALA A 8 6.24 14.24 -8.48
CA ALA A 8 6.47 14.59 -7.07
C ALA A 8 5.28 14.23 -6.15
N ILE A 9 4.57 13.14 -6.47
CA ILE A 9 3.50 12.56 -5.64
C ILE A 9 4.13 11.50 -4.74
N ILE A 10 3.91 11.61 -3.43
CA ILE A 10 4.55 10.77 -2.41
C ILE A 10 3.53 9.78 -1.85
N PRO A 11 3.73 8.46 -2.03
CA PRO A 11 2.89 7.45 -1.39
C PRO A 11 3.29 7.27 0.07
N ILE A 12 2.30 7.36 0.97
CA ILE A 12 2.46 7.17 2.42
C ILE A 12 1.60 5.97 2.83
N LEU A 13 2.25 4.96 3.42
CA LEU A 13 1.54 3.81 3.99
C LEU A 13 1.05 4.14 5.40
N LYS A 14 -0.26 4.06 5.62
CA LYS A 14 -0.90 4.29 6.92
C LYS A 14 -1.84 3.13 7.24
N SER A 15 -1.34 2.17 8.00
CA SER A 15 -2.07 0.94 8.38
C SER A 15 -2.59 0.17 7.15
N ARG A 16 -3.87 0.28 6.80
CA ARG A 16 -4.50 -0.41 5.65
C ARG A 16 -4.78 0.53 4.47
N GLU A 17 -4.26 1.75 4.54
CA GLU A 17 -4.51 2.81 3.57
C GLU A 17 -3.19 3.24 2.93
N ILE A 18 -3.22 3.51 1.63
CA ILE A 18 -2.15 4.20 0.93
C ILE A 18 -2.67 5.60 0.66
N VAL A 19 -2.05 6.60 1.28
CA VAL A 19 -2.35 8.01 1.07
C VAL A 19 -1.37 8.55 0.05
N LEU A 20 -1.88 9.17 -1.02
CA LEU A 20 -1.05 9.83 -2.02
C LEU A 20 -0.99 11.32 -1.69
N ASP A 21 0.15 11.77 -1.18
CA ASP A 21 0.39 13.18 -0.92
C ASP A 21 0.86 13.88 -2.21
N ASP A 22 0.04 14.78 -2.72
CA ASP A 22 0.31 15.60 -3.90
C ASP A 22 0.68 17.06 -3.56
N SER A 23 0.95 17.37 -2.29
CA SER A 23 1.25 18.74 -1.82
C SER A 23 2.48 19.35 -2.50
N SER A 24 3.40 18.52 -2.98
CA SER A 24 4.60 18.93 -3.72
C SER A 24 4.52 18.69 -5.23
N ALA A 25 3.35 18.25 -5.73
CA ALA A 25 3.17 17.92 -7.14
C ALA A 25 3.03 19.18 -8.01
N MET A 26 3.58 19.11 -9.23
CA MET A 26 3.42 20.20 -10.23
C MET A 26 1.97 20.42 -10.65
N LYS A 27 1.16 19.36 -10.62
CA LYS A 27 -0.26 19.37 -10.93
C LYS A 27 -0.96 18.49 -9.90
N LYS A 28 -2.06 19.00 -9.34
CA LYS A 28 -2.93 18.25 -8.44
C LYS A 28 -3.32 16.92 -9.07
N LEU A 29 -3.31 15.85 -8.29
CA LEU A 29 -3.66 14.53 -8.76
C LEU A 29 -5.18 14.45 -8.90
N GLU A 30 -5.65 14.26 -10.13
CA GLU A 30 -7.06 14.00 -10.41
C GLU A 30 -7.38 12.52 -10.21
N ILE A 31 -8.53 12.24 -9.58
CA ILE A 31 -8.98 10.88 -9.29
C ILE A 31 -9.08 10.02 -10.56
N GLY A 32 -9.53 10.61 -11.68
CA GLY A 32 -9.61 9.90 -12.95
C GLY A 32 -8.25 9.44 -13.47
N GLU A 33 -7.22 10.29 -13.38
CA GLU A 33 -5.84 9.94 -13.77
C GLU A 33 -5.28 8.85 -12.84
N LEU A 34 -5.56 8.96 -11.54
CA LEU A 34 -5.15 7.95 -10.57
C LEU A 34 -5.82 6.60 -10.82
N TYR A 35 -7.09 6.58 -11.20
CA TYR A 35 -7.82 5.37 -11.53
C TYR A 35 -7.19 4.63 -12.72
N ASP A 36 -6.84 5.34 -13.79
CA ASP A 36 -6.19 4.76 -14.96
C ASP A 36 -4.80 4.21 -14.62
N LEU A 37 -4.02 4.95 -13.82
CA LEU A 37 -2.72 4.50 -13.32
C LEU A 37 -2.86 3.23 -12.48
N LEU A 38 -3.82 3.20 -11.56
CA LEU A 38 -4.07 2.06 -10.68
C LEU A 38 -4.45 0.81 -11.48
N ILE A 39 -5.38 0.90 -12.44
CA ILE A 39 -5.74 -0.23 -13.30
C ILE A 39 -4.53 -0.76 -14.06
N LYS A 40 -3.74 0.13 -14.64
CA LYS A 40 -2.54 -0.24 -15.37
C LYS A 40 -1.54 -0.96 -14.47
N SER A 41 -1.25 -0.41 -13.29
CA SER A 41 -0.33 -1.01 -12.33
C SER A 41 -0.81 -2.37 -11.81
N LEU A 42 -2.10 -2.53 -11.50
CA LEU A 42 -2.68 -3.80 -11.08
C LEU A 42 -2.53 -4.87 -12.18
N ARG A 43 -2.79 -4.49 -13.44
CA ARG A 43 -2.60 -5.37 -14.60
C ARG A 43 -1.14 -5.74 -14.80
N GLU A 44 -0.22 -4.79 -14.74
CA GLU A 44 1.22 -5.01 -14.90
C GLU A 44 1.79 -5.90 -13.76
N GLY A 45 1.27 -5.74 -12.54
CA GLY A 45 1.61 -6.58 -11.39
C GLY A 45 0.96 -7.96 -11.38
N GLY A 46 0.07 -8.27 -12.34
CA GLY A 46 -0.68 -9.53 -12.38
C GLY A 46 -1.65 -9.72 -11.20
N ILE A 47 -2.07 -8.63 -10.57
CA ILE A 47 -2.92 -8.64 -9.38
C ILE A 47 -4.39 -8.74 -9.83
N SER A 48 -5.07 -9.79 -9.36
CA SER A 48 -6.51 -9.98 -9.61
C SER A 48 -7.34 -9.39 -8.49
N TYR A 49 -8.50 -8.83 -8.82
CA TYR A 49 -9.42 -8.20 -7.86
C TYR A 49 -10.89 -8.47 -8.25
N GLU A 50 -11.82 -8.30 -7.31
CA GLU A 50 -13.26 -8.46 -7.54
C GLU A 50 -13.87 -7.21 -8.19
N SER A 51 -13.62 -6.03 -7.60
CA SER A 51 -14.16 -4.77 -8.11
C SER A 51 -13.33 -3.57 -7.65
N ILE A 52 -13.43 -2.46 -8.38
CA ILE A 52 -12.90 -1.16 -8.00
C ILE A 52 -14.07 -0.18 -7.95
N THR A 53 -14.18 0.58 -6.87
CA THR A 53 -15.23 1.60 -6.68
C THR A 53 -14.62 2.95 -6.35
N LEU A 54 -15.23 4.01 -6.90
CA LEU A 54 -14.85 5.40 -6.69
C LEU A 54 -15.85 6.05 -5.72
N SER A 55 -15.39 6.63 -4.62
CA SER A 55 -16.27 7.29 -3.64
C SER A 55 -15.57 8.51 -3.04
N GLU A 56 -16.16 9.71 -3.18
CA GLU A 56 -15.79 10.95 -2.46
C GLU A 56 -14.29 11.30 -2.28
N GLY A 57 -13.39 10.90 -3.19
CA GLY A 57 -11.95 11.12 -3.01
C GLY A 57 -11.12 9.85 -2.89
N GLU A 58 -11.78 8.72 -2.70
CA GLU A 58 -11.18 7.42 -2.44
C GLU A 58 -11.37 6.47 -3.63
N ILE A 59 -10.35 5.65 -3.85
CA ILE A 59 -10.41 4.50 -4.73
C ILE A 59 -10.35 3.26 -3.86
N ILE A 60 -11.45 2.51 -3.82
CA ILE A 60 -11.56 1.29 -3.03
C ILE A 60 -11.39 0.10 -3.97
N VAL A 61 -10.37 -0.72 -3.69
CA VAL A 61 -10.10 -1.95 -4.43
C VAL A 61 -10.55 -3.13 -3.58
N ASN A 62 -11.62 -3.81 -4.01
CA ASN A 62 -12.10 -5.02 -3.35
C ASN A 62 -11.34 -6.23 -3.92
N ASP A 63 -10.52 -6.84 -3.08
CA ASP A 63 -9.76 -8.02 -3.44
C ASP A 63 -10.68 -9.23 -3.69
N LEU A 64 -10.21 -10.20 -4.48
CA LEU A 64 -10.89 -11.48 -4.59
C LEU A 64 -10.93 -12.14 -3.22
N LYS A 65 -12.13 -12.50 -2.75
CA LYS A 65 -12.25 -13.29 -1.51
C LYS A 65 -11.31 -14.49 -1.58
N PRO A 66 -10.45 -14.70 -0.57
CA PRO A 66 -9.50 -15.81 -0.58
C PRO A 66 -10.26 -17.11 -0.80
N ARG A 67 -9.87 -17.87 -1.84
CA ARG A 67 -10.46 -19.17 -2.17
C ARG A 67 -10.00 -20.19 -1.13
N GLY A 68 -10.59 -20.14 0.06
CA GLY A 68 -10.41 -21.14 1.11
C GLY A 68 -9.07 -21.05 1.86
N GLY A 69 -9.15 -21.30 3.15
CA GLY A 69 -8.04 -21.28 4.10
C GLY A 69 -8.05 -20.00 4.93
N LYS A 70 -8.55 -20.07 6.16
CA LYS A 70 -8.14 -19.11 7.20
C LYS A 70 -6.62 -19.26 7.30
N ALA A 71 -5.85 -18.33 6.74
CA ALA A 71 -4.43 -18.27 7.07
C ALA A 71 -4.37 -18.11 8.59
N GLU A 72 -3.72 -19.05 9.28
CA GLU A 72 -3.54 -18.91 10.71
C GLU A 72 -2.82 -17.57 10.95
N PRO A 73 -3.31 -16.72 11.87
CA PRO A 73 -2.69 -15.44 12.12
C PRO A 73 -1.25 -15.70 12.58
N ARG A 74 -0.28 -15.37 11.73
CA ARG A 74 1.14 -15.41 12.09
C ARG A 74 1.42 -14.15 12.91
N ILE A 75 1.87 -14.34 14.14
CA ILE A 75 2.31 -13.25 15.00
C ILE A 75 3.82 -13.17 14.90
N TYR A 76 4.32 -12.02 14.46
CA TYR A 76 5.73 -11.70 14.43
C TYR A 76 6.09 -10.94 15.70
N ILE A 77 7.14 -11.38 16.39
CA ILE A 77 7.60 -10.78 17.65
C ILE A 77 9.07 -10.40 17.49
N CYS A 78 9.40 -9.12 17.69
CA CYS A 78 10.76 -8.64 17.66
C CYS A 78 11.54 -9.12 18.90
N PRO A 79 12.68 -9.82 18.74
CA PRO A 79 13.45 -10.33 19.87
C PRO A 79 14.21 -9.24 20.64
N HIS A 80 14.36 -8.04 20.07
CA HIS A 80 15.13 -6.95 20.68
C HIS A 80 14.31 -6.11 21.67
N CYS A 81 13.03 -5.87 21.38
CA CYS A 81 12.20 -4.97 22.18
C CYS A 81 10.77 -5.46 22.44
N GLY A 82 10.40 -6.66 21.96
CA GLY A 82 9.08 -7.22 22.15
C GLY A 82 7.97 -6.55 21.34
N PHE A 83 8.29 -5.83 20.26
CA PHE A 83 7.29 -5.34 19.31
C PHE A 83 6.53 -6.52 18.67
N ILE A 84 5.21 -6.44 18.60
CA ILE A 84 4.34 -7.51 18.11
C ILE A 84 3.50 -6.97 16.96
N THR A 85 3.47 -7.69 15.83
CA THR A 85 2.59 -7.36 14.70
C THR A 85 2.13 -8.63 13.98
N PRO A 86 0.89 -8.67 13.45
CA PRO A 86 0.47 -9.74 12.55
C PRO A 86 0.97 -9.54 11.11
N TYR A 87 1.66 -8.42 10.81
CA TYR A 87 2.07 -8.03 9.46
C TYR A 87 3.58 -8.20 9.27
N GLU A 88 3.97 -8.96 8.24
CA GLU A 88 5.39 -9.23 7.97
C GLU A 88 6.14 -7.98 7.49
N GLU A 89 5.52 -7.13 6.65
CA GLU A 89 6.17 -5.89 6.20
C GLU A 89 6.48 -4.93 7.35
N GLU A 90 5.57 -4.81 8.33
CA GLU A 90 5.75 -3.99 9.52
C GLU A 90 6.87 -4.55 10.41
N PHE A 91 6.93 -5.88 10.56
CA PHE A 91 7.99 -6.53 11.30
C PHE A 91 9.37 -6.23 10.70
N TRP A 92 9.54 -6.37 9.39
CA TRP A 92 10.83 -6.10 8.75
C TRP A 92 11.22 -4.63 8.79
N ASN A 93 10.27 -3.72 8.63
CA ASN A 93 10.53 -2.29 8.77
C ASN A 93 10.91 -1.92 10.22
N HIS A 94 10.25 -2.51 11.21
CA HIS A 94 10.64 -2.37 12.60
C HIS A 94 12.04 -2.91 12.86
N VAL A 95 12.34 -4.13 12.40
CA VAL A 95 13.65 -4.78 12.62
C VAL A 95 14.80 -3.90 12.11
N LYS A 96 14.64 -3.23 10.96
CA LYS A 96 15.65 -2.34 10.40
C LYS A 96 16.12 -1.27 11.39
N ILE A 97 15.28 -0.76 12.28
CA ILE A 97 15.67 0.30 13.24
C ILE A 97 16.75 -0.18 14.23
N HIS A 98 16.79 -1.49 14.52
CA HIS A 98 17.78 -2.08 15.44
C HIS A 98 19.14 -2.30 14.79
N TYR A 99 19.19 -2.45 13.47
CA TYR A 99 20.41 -2.82 12.73
C TYR A 99 20.97 -1.68 11.87
N LEU A 100 20.12 -0.79 11.39
CA LEU A 100 20.45 0.30 10.47
C LEU A 100 20.23 1.66 11.13
N GLY A 101 20.54 1.78 12.44
CA GLY A 101 20.26 2.97 13.25
C GLY A 101 20.40 4.28 12.48
N PHE A 102 19.39 5.16 12.64
CA PHE A 102 19.30 6.44 11.94
C PHE A 102 20.54 7.32 12.13
#